data_AF-A0A1F7RQS4-F1
#
_entry.id   AF-A0A1F7RQS4-F1
#
_cell.length_a   1.000
_cell.length_b   1.000
_cell.length_c   1.000
_cell.angle_alpha   90.00
_cell.angle_beta   90.00
_cell.angle_gamma   90.00
#
_symmetry.space_group_name_H-M   'P 1'
#
loop_
_entity.id
_entity.type
_entity.pdbx_description
1 polymer ?
#
loop_
_entity_poly.entity_id
_entity_poly.type
_entity_poly.pdbx_seq_one_letter_code
_entity_poly.pdbx_strand_id
1 'polypeptide(L)' 'MSNYKYPLYHISIRVPWHDNQWDGAICSAPNMNTACLKLPRISESCNDKLEKSLAGEWKIQVGHQYHESQ' A
#
# COMPACT_ATOMS: atom_id res chain seq x y z
N MET A 1 -8.42 0.28 -33.95
CA MET A 1 -8.75 1.13 -32.79
C MET A 1 -9.74 0.36 -31.92
N SER A 2 -9.31 -0.13 -30.77
CA SER A 2 -10.15 -0.96 -29.90
C SER A 2 -11.25 -0.10 -29.26
N ASN A 3 -12.50 -0.51 -29.46
CA ASN A 3 -13.71 0.18 -28.97
C ASN A 3 -14.01 -0.29 -27.52
N TYR A 4 -13.13 0.06 -26.58
CA TYR A 4 -13.37 -0.23 -25.16
C TYR A 4 -14.25 0.85 -24.55
N LYS A 5 -15.52 0.49 -24.30
CA LYS A 5 -16.48 1.33 -23.59
C LYS A 5 -16.22 1.22 -22.08
N TYR A 6 -15.42 2.13 -21.53
CA TYR A 6 -15.20 2.16 -20.08
C TYR A 6 -16.50 2.50 -19.33
N PRO A 7 -16.79 1.85 -18.20
CA PRO A 7 -17.97 2.17 -17.41
C PRO A 7 -17.90 3.62 -16.89
N LEU A 8 -18.92 4.43 -17.18
CA LEU A 8 -19.10 5.80 -16.67
C LEU A 8 -19.71 5.79 -15.25
N TYR A 9 -19.09 5.10 -14.31
CA TYR A 9 -19.58 5.08 -12.92
C TYR A 9 -18.59 5.77 -11.99
N HIS A 10 -19.12 6.58 -11.07
CA HIS A 10 -18.34 7.13 -9.96
C HIS A 10 -18.06 6.02 -8.94
N ILE A 11 -16.79 5.74 -8.70
CA ILE A 11 -16.36 4.78 -7.68
C ILE A 11 -15.95 5.57 -6.44
N SER A 12 -16.60 5.30 -5.32
CA SER A 12 -16.14 5.73 -4.00
C SER A 12 -15.55 4.52 -3.28
N ILE A 13 -14.27 4.58 -2.94
CA ILE A 13 -13.62 3.57 -2.08
C ILE A 13 -13.27 4.19 -0.74
N ARG A 14 -13.32 3.38 0.31
CA ARG A 14 -12.76 3.72 1.62
C ARG A 14 -11.52 2.88 1.83
N VAL A 15 -10.42 3.55 2.08
CA VAL A 15 -9.13 2.93 2.40
C VAL A 15 -8.78 3.27 3.86
N PRO A 16 -8.03 2.43 4.57
CA PRO A 16 -7.61 2.73 5.94
C PRO A 16 -6.84 4.05 6.02
N TRP A 17 -6.82 4.68 7.18
CA TRP A 17 -6.08 5.93 7.34
C TRP A 17 -4.56 5.71 7.19
N HIS A 18 -3.88 6.66 6.56
CA HIS A 18 -2.43 6.70 6.41
C HIS A 18 -1.95 8.10 6.81
N ASP A 19 -0.87 8.18 7.57
CA ASP A 19 -0.28 9.42 8.08
C ASP A 19 0.28 10.31 6.95
N ASN A 20 0.91 9.71 5.95
CA ASN A 20 1.55 10.39 4.81
C ASN A 20 0.69 10.41 3.53
N GLN A 21 -0.64 10.50 3.62
CA GLN A 21 -1.52 10.78 2.47
C GLN A 21 -1.31 9.90 1.21
N TRP A 22 -1.07 8.59 1.37
CA TRP A 22 -0.92 7.66 0.24
C TRP A 22 0.11 8.09 -0.82
N ASP A 23 1.14 8.85 -0.44
CA ASP A 23 2.19 9.33 -1.32
C ASP A 23 3.18 8.23 -1.78
N GLY A 24 3.01 7.02 -1.25
CA GLY A 24 3.83 5.84 -1.54
C GLY A 24 5.03 5.70 -0.60
N ALA A 25 5.20 6.60 0.38
CA ALA A 25 6.18 6.42 1.44
C ALA A 25 5.69 5.43 2.49
N ILE A 26 6.63 4.76 3.15
CA ILE A 26 6.33 4.00 4.37
C ILE A 26 5.83 4.99 5.43
N CYS A 27 4.83 4.58 6.22
CA CYS A 27 4.31 5.38 7.34
C CYS A 27 5.46 5.94 8.19
N SER A 28 5.28 7.12 8.78
CA SER A 28 6.25 7.73 9.70
C SER A 28 6.37 6.95 11.02
N ALA A 29 5.33 6.21 11.40
CA ALA A 29 5.33 5.29 12.53
C ALA A 29 4.59 3.97 12.18
N PRO A 30 5.17 3.09 11.36
CA PRO A 30 4.46 1.95 10.77
C PRO A 30 3.95 0.98 11.83
N ASN A 31 4.75 0.74 12.88
CA ASN A 31 4.41 -0.12 14.01
C ASN A 31 3.30 0.46 14.92
N MET A 32 2.98 1.76 14.80
CA MET A 32 1.90 2.41 15.54
C MET A 32 0.67 2.67 14.65
N ASN A 33 0.74 2.39 13.35
CA ASN A 33 -0.39 2.58 12.47
C ASN A 33 -1.36 1.39 12.56
N THR A 34 -2.28 1.44 13.52
CA THR A 34 -3.30 0.41 13.73
C THR A 34 -4.23 0.23 12.53
N ALA A 35 -4.35 1.23 11.65
CA ALA A 35 -5.20 1.12 10.45
C ALA A 35 -4.57 0.16 9.42
N CYS A 36 -3.26 0.26 9.20
CA CYS A 36 -2.51 -0.67 8.36
C CYS A 36 -2.39 -2.06 9.01
N LEU A 37 -2.05 -2.12 10.30
CA LEU A 37 -1.86 -3.38 11.03
C LEU A 37 -3.14 -4.21 11.20
N LYS A 38 -4.32 -3.60 11.07
CA LYS A 38 -5.60 -4.34 11.10
C LYS A 38 -5.87 -5.11 9.80
N LEU A 39 -5.18 -4.79 8.70
CA LEU A 39 -5.36 -5.47 7.42
C LEU A 39 -4.47 -6.72 7.34
N PRO A 40 -5.03 -7.94 7.21
CA PRO A 40 -4.25 -9.18 7.26
C PRO A 40 -3.08 -9.24 6.27
N ARG A 41 -3.31 -8.82 5.02
CA ARG A 41 -2.28 -8.84 3.97
C ARG A 41 -1.08 -7.94 4.28
N ILE A 42 -1.32 -6.83 5.00
CA ILE A 42 -0.26 -5.92 5.43
C ILE A 42 0.42 -6.51 6.66
N SER A 43 -0.33 -6.88 7.70
CA SER A 43 0.24 -7.37 8.96
C SER A 43 1.01 -8.67 8.83
N GLU A 44 0.58 -9.59 7.96
CA GLU A 44 1.23 -10.91 7.77
C GLU A 44 2.60 -10.81 7.11
N SER A 45 2.82 -9.78 6.29
CA SER A 45 4.09 -9.55 5.58
C SER A 45 4.94 -8.43 6.20
N CYS A 46 4.43 -7.79 7.26
CA CYS A 46 5.05 -6.65 7.89
C CYS A 46 6.38 -7.03 8.55
N ASN A 47 7.43 -6.28 8.25
CA ASN A 47 8.72 -6.41 8.90
C ASN A 47 8.99 -5.16 9.74
N ASP A 48 8.52 -5.19 10.99
CA ASP A 48 8.59 -4.05 11.92
C ASP A 48 9.97 -3.38 11.98
N LYS A 49 11.05 -4.16 12.03
CA LYS A 49 12.40 -3.61 12.15
C LYS A 49 12.82 -2.88 10.87
N LEU A 50 12.55 -3.47 9.72
CA LEU A 50 12.89 -2.89 8.42
C LEU A 50 12.05 -1.65 8.16
N GLU A 51 10.74 -1.75 8.31
CA GLU A 51 9.81 -0.64 8.06
C GLU A 51 10.06 0.53 9.00
N LYS A 52 10.32 0.27 10.28
CA LYS A 52 10.69 1.34 11.23
C LYS A 52 12.00 2.03 10.85
N SER A 53 12.96 1.30 10.29
CA SER A 53 14.22 1.89 9.81
C SER A 53 14.07 2.72 8.54
N LEU A 54 12.95 2.57 7.83
CA LEU A 54 12.63 3.24 6.56
C LEU A 54 11.41 4.15 6.68
N ALA A 55 11.02 4.51 7.91
CA ALA A 55 9.82 5.30 8.16
C ALA A 55 9.91 6.66 7.44
N GLY A 56 8.85 7.03 6.71
CA GLY A 56 8.81 8.26 5.91
C GLY A 56 9.55 8.19 4.57
N GLU A 57 10.22 7.08 4.25
CA GLU A 57 10.98 6.94 3.01
C GLU A 57 10.10 6.42 1.86
N TRP A 58 10.31 6.99 0.67
CA TRP A 58 9.67 6.52 -0.57
C TRP A 58 10.48 5.35 -1.14
N LYS A 59 9.99 4.12 -0.92
CA LYS A 59 10.60 2.91 -1.51
C LYS A 59 9.56 2.04 -2.21
N ILE A 60 9.73 1.91 -3.53
CA ILE A 60 8.94 1.02 -4.41
C ILE A 60 9.29 -0.48 -4.20
N GLN A 61 10.16 -0.81 -3.24
CA GLN A 61 10.86 -2.11 -3.18
C GLN A 61 10.50 -3.01 -1.99
N VAL A 62 9.33 -2.83 -1.36
CA VAL A 62 8.77 -3.87 -0.49
C VAL A 62 7.93 -4.85 -1.33
N GLY A 63 8.64 -5.75 -2.02
CA GLY A 63 8.15 -7.08 -2.37
C GLY A 63 6.78 -7.21 -3.07
N HIS A 64 6.60 -6.58 -4.23
CA HIS A 64 5.75 -7.19 -5.25
C HIS A 64 6.67 -7.74 -6.34
N GLN A 65 7.21 -8.96 -6.14
CA GLN A 65 7.66 -9.74 -7.28
C GLN A 65 6.40 -10.06 -8.08
N TYR A 66 6.11 -9.23 -9.08
CA TYR A 66 5.23 -9.64 -10.16
C TYR A 66 5.90 -10.87 -10.79
N HIS A 67 5.40 -12.06 -10.45
CA HIS A 67 5.57 -13.20 -11.32
C HIS A 67 4.77 -12.90 -12.58
N GLU A 68 5.46 -12.44 -13.63
CA GLU A 68 4.95 -12.59 -14.99
C GLU A 68 4.73 -14.09 -15.22
N SER A 69 3.48 -14.50 -15.14
CA SER A 69 3.06 -15.76 -15.75
C SER A 69 3.26 -15.62 -17.26
N GLN A 70 4.07 -16.52 -17.79
CA GLN A 70 4.40 -16.79 -19.19
C GLN A 70 3.34 -16.37 -20.22
#